data_AF-A0A926LQ48-F1
#
_entry.id   AF-A0A926LQ48-F1
#
_cell.length_a   1.000
_cell.length_b   1.000
_cell.length_c   1.000
_cell.angle_alpha   90.00
_cell.angle_beta   90.00
_cell.angle_gamma   90.00
#
_symmetry.space_group_name_H-M   'P 1'
#
loop_
_entity.id
_entity.type
_entity.pdbx_description
1 polymer ?
#
loop_
_entity_poly.entity_id
_entity_poly.type
_entity_poly.pdbx_seq_one_letter_code
_entity_poly.pdbx_strand_id
1 'polypeptide(L)'
;MARVNMKFHVAVTESALKALNARRKDERDREDEWIAARRKELILPGMSRRTAAAVRRDIRARAARMRRTGEFGGTRDDIVTRAVREELRARGLDRKWPKPPEGEVEAPGRPWGTPPSAPMGEGGYTERVSVNLPYNLGDTVRRAAYWTSKEAVEALQDWADRWGDGVDVALREAERDGIPAELALMSAAGRPSAPQSALEIRDRLRAKVLTTGDLLRAAIDRATGASQPEIPEQP
;
A
#
# COMPACT_ATOMS: atom_id res chain seq x y z
N MET A 1 -10.23 -24.02 -6.25
CA MET A 1 -9.77 -22.86 -7.04
C MET A 1 -8.53 -22.28 -6.38
N ALA A 2 -7.41 -22.18 -7.11
CA ALA A 2 -6.24 -21.47 -6.62
C ALA A 2 -6.65 -20.01 -6.34
N ARG A 3 -6.32 -19.49 -5.15
CA ARG A 3 -6.53 -18.07 -4.87
C ARG A 3 -5.54 -17.30 -5.72
N VAL A 4 -6.05 -16.57 -6.71
CA VAL A 4 -5.23 -15.61 -7.45
C VAL A 4 -4.88 -14.50 -6.47
N ASN A 5 -3.59 -14.25 -6.31
CA ASN A 5 -3.06 -13.18 -5.47
C ASN A 5 -2.47 -12.10 -6.37
N MET A 6 -2.56 -10.85 -5.91
CA MET A 6 -1.93 -9.71 -6.54
C MET A 6 -0.80 -9.20 -5.65
N LYS A 7 0.38 -9.01 -6.25
CA LYS A 7 1.59 -8.58 -5.56
C LYS A 7 1.69 -7.05 -5.58
N PHE A 8 2.00 -6.48 -4.43
CA PHE A 8 2.29 -5.07 -4.27
C PHE A 8 3.69 -4.88 -3.69
N HIS A 9 4.37 -3.83 -4.15
CA HIS A 9 5.66 -3.40 -3.65
C HIS A 9 5.52 -1.98 -3.10
N VAL A 10 5.70 -1.84 -1.79
CA VAL A 10 5.45 -0.57 -1.09
C VAL A 10 6.72 -0.17 -0.36
N ALA A 11 7.10 1.09 -0.52
CA ALA A 11 8.16 1.68 0.27
C ALA A 11 7.62 2.02 1.67
N VAL A 12 8.34 1.65 2.70
CA VAL A 12 7.98 1.85 4.11
C VAL A 12 9.19 2.39 4.89
N THR A 13 8.95 2.87 6.11
CA THR A 13 10.03 3.22 7.03
C THR A 13 10.65 1.95 7.62
N GLU A 14 11.91 2.05 8.06
CA GLU A 14 12.57 0.95 8.78
C GLU A 14 11.81 0.55 10.05
N SER A 15 11.25 1.53 10.78
CA SER A 15 10.45 1.28 11.98
C SER A 15 9.18 0.47 11.67
N ALA A 16 8.47 0.79 10.59
CA ALA A 16 7.28 0.05 10.17
C ALA A 16 7.63 -1.40 9.77
N LEU A 17 8.74 -1.60 9.05
CA LEU A 17 9.21 -2.95 8.70
C LEU A 17 9.58 -3.76 9.95
N LYS A 18 10.33 -3.17 10.88
CA LYS A 18 10.70 -3.81 12.16
C LYS A 18 9.47 -4.19 12.97
N ALA A 19 8.50 -3.28 13.10
CA ALA A 19 7.26 -3.52 13.83
C ALA A 19 6.42 -4.63 13.18
N LEU A 20 6.34 -4.66 11.84
CA LEU A 20 5.61 -5.71 11.12
C LEU A 20 6.25 -7.09 11.30
N ASN A 21 7.58 -7.15 11.29
CA ASN A 21 8.32 -8.39 11.54
C ASN A 21 8.18 -8.87 12.99
N ALA A 22 8.21 -7.94 13.96
CA ALA A 22 7.96 -8.24 15.37
C ALA A 22 6.54 -8.81 15.55
N ARG A 23 5.52 -8.13 15.01
CA ARG A 23 4.13 -8.62 15.07
C ARG A 23 3.97 -10.00 14.45
N ARG A 24 4.61 -10.24 13.30
CA ARG A 24 4.61 -11.56 12.66
C ARG A 24 5.23 -12.63 13.56
N LYS A 25 6.33 -12.29 14.25
CA LYS A 25 6.98 -13.20 15.18
C LYS A 25 6.06 -13.53 16.36
N ASP A 26 5.45 -12.53 16.99
CA ASP A 26 4.55 -12.73 18.13
C ASP A 26 3.35 -13.63 17.78
N GLU A 27 2.77 -13.43 16.58
CA GLU A 27 1.67 -14.27 16.09
C GLU A 27 2.11 -15.70 15.79
N ARG A 28 3.34 -15.88 15.31
CA ARG A 28 3.91 -17.21 15.10
C ARG A 28 4.17 -17.91 16.43
N ASP A 29 4.77 -17.22 17.39
CA ASP A 29 5.10 -17.78 18.70
C ASP A 29 3.81 -18.20 19.43
N ARG A 30 2.75 -17.37 19.36
CA ARG A 30 1.42 -17.72 19.89
C ARG A 30 0.82 -18.95 19.23
N GLU A 31 0.94 -19.09 17.91
CA GLU A 31 0.47 -20.28 17.19
C GLU A 31 1.27 -21.52 17.60
N ASP A 32 2.59 -21.41 17.68
CA ASP A 32 3.48 -22.51 18.04
C ASP A 32 3.24 -22.98 19.49
N GLU A 33 3.05 -22.05 20.43
CA GLU A 33 2.65 -22.32 21.82
C GLU A 33 1.31 -23.04 21.89
N TRP A 34 0.30 -22.58 21.14
CA TRP A 34 -1.00 -23.23 21.10
C TRP A 34 -0.90 -24.66 20.55
N ILE A 35 -0.12 -24.86 19.47
CA ILE A 35 0.13 -26.20 18.91
C ILE A 35 0.84 -27.09 19.94
N ALA A 36 1.86 -26.58 20.63
CA ALA A 36 2.62 -27.32 21.64
C ALA A 36 1.73 -27.73 22.82
N ALA A 37 0.91 -26.80 23.34
CA ALA A 37 -0.03 -27.05 24.41
C ALA A 37 -1.03 -28.16 24.02
N ARG A 38 -1.63 -28.08 22.82
CA ARG A 38 -2.58 -29.11 22.33
C ARG A 38 -1.93 -30.46 22.10
N ARG A 39 -0.66 -30.49 21.68
CA ARG A 39 0.09 -31.75 21.57
C ARG A 39 0.32 -32.38 22.94
N LYS A 40 0.70 -31.59 23.95
CA LYS A 40 0.94 -32.08 25.31
C LYS A 40 -0.34 -32.63 25.96
N GLU A 41 -1.47 -31.98 25.70
CA GLU A 41 -2.78 -32.38 26.22
C GLU A 41 -3.34 -33.64 25.53
N LEU A 42 -3.26 -33.71 24.20
CA LEU A 42 -3.95 -34.73 23.41
C LEU A 42 -3.09 -35.94 23.04
N ILE A 43 -1.76 -35.86 23.17
CA ILE A 43 -0.85 -36.97 22.87
C ILE A 43 -0.32 -37.52 24.20
N LEU A 44 -0.94 -38.60 24.65
CA LEU A 44 -0.61 -39.26 25.91
C LEU A 44 0.46 -40.36 25.73
N PRO A 45 1.25 -40.64 26.78
CA PRO A 45 2.14 -41.81 26.81
C PRO A 45 1.37 -43.10 26.51
N GLY A 46 1.96 -44.01 25.72
CA GLY A 46 1.34 -45.30 25.35
C GLY A 46 0.45 -45.27 24.11
N MET A 47 0.19 -44.11 23.50
CA MET A 47 -0.53 -44.05 22.21
C MET A 47 0.26 -44.71 21.08
N SER A 48 -0.46 -45.41 20.20
CA SER A 48 0.12 -45.90 18.95
C SER A 48 0.61 -44.73 18.07
N ARG A 49 1.67 -44.98 17.29
CA ARG A 49 2.20 -43.99 16.33
C ARG A 49 1.13 -43.48 15.35
N ARG A 50 0.20 -44.36 14.94
CA ARG A 50 -0.89 -44.04 14.00
C ARG A 50 -1.90 -43.08 14.62
N THR A 51 -2.28 -43.32 15.87
CA THR A 51 -3.20 -42.46 16.62
C THR A 51 -2.58 -41.08 16.88
N ALA A 52 -1.33 -41.05 17.34
CA ALA A 52 -0.61 -39.79 17.55
C ALA A 52 -0.46 -38.98 16.25
N ALA A 53 -0.23 -39.65 15.11
CA ALA A 53 -0.17 -38.98 13.80
C ALA A 53 -1.53 -38.39 13.37
N ALA A 54 -2.65 -39.07 13.67
CA ALA A 54 -3.99 -38.57 13.40
C ALA A 54 -4.29 -37.31 14.25
N VAL A 55 -3.95 -37.32 15.54
CA VAL A 55 -4.10 -36.15 16.42
C VAL A 55 -3.28 -34.96 15.90
N ARG A 56 -2.01 -35.16 15.52
CA ARG A 56 -1.17 -34.10 14.92
C ARG A 56 -1.76 -33.55 13.60
N ARG A 57 -2.46 -34.38 12.83
CA ARG A 57 -3.14 -33.93 11.61
C ARG A 57 -4.34 -33.03 11.97
N ASP A 58 -5.13 -33.41 12.96
CA ASP A 58 -6.28 -32.60 13.38
C ASP A 58 -5.85 -31.26 14.00
N ILE A 59 -4.85 -31.26 14.88
CA ILE A 59 -4.28 -30.02 15.45
C ILE A 59 -3.84 -29.06 14.33
N ARG A 60 -3.14 -29.56 13.30
CA ARG A 60 -2.74 -28.76 12.14
C ARG A 60 -3.94 -28.25 11.33
N ALA A 61 -4.97 -29.08 11.14
CA ALA A 61 -6.18 -28.67 10.45
C ALA A 61 -6.93 -27.58 11.21
N ARG A 62 -6.93 -27.64 12.55
CA ARG A 62 -7.52 -26.62 13.42
C ARG A 62 -6.73 -25.33 13.42
N ALA A 63 -5.40 -25.37 13.54
CA ALA A 63 -4.56 -24.18 13.38
C ALA A 63 -4.77 -23.50 12.01
N ALA A 64 -4.87 -24.29 10.93
CA ALA A 64 -5.19 -23.76 9.60
C ALA A 64 -6.61 -23.19 9.47
N ARG A 65 -7.58 -23.65 10.29
CA ARG A 65 -8.90 -23.00 10.41
C ARG A 65 -8.78 -21.67 11.16
N MET A 66 -8.07 -21.64 12.29
CA MET A 66 -7.85 -20.43 13.10
C MET A 66 -7.14 -19.32 12.31
N ARG A 67 -6.17 -19.66 11.45
CA ARG A 67 -5.57 -18.70 10.51
C ARG A 67 -6.59 -18.13 9.51
N ARG A 68 -7.51 -18.97 9.01
CA ARG A 68 -8.56 -18.56 8.06
C ARG A 68 -9.63 -17.69 8.71
N THR A 69 -9.98 -17.96 9.96
CA THR A 69 -10.94 -17.15 10.74
C THR A 69 -10.32 -15.86 11.27
N GLY A 70 -8.99 -15.79 11.32
CA GLY A 70 -8.25 -14.62 11.80
C GLY A 70 -7.90 -14.67 13.28
N GLU A 71 -8.16 -15.77 13.97
CA GLU A 71 -7.74 -16.01 15.36
C GLU A 71 -6.22 -16.06 15.50
N PHE A 72 -5.51 -16.52 14.46
CA PHE A 72 -4.06 -16.38 14.35
C PHE A 72 -3.70 -15.42 13.22
N GLY A 73 -2.69 -14.58 13.43
CA GLY A 73 -2.14 -13.66 12.44
C GLY A 73 -1.64 -14.36 11.18
N GLY A 74 -1.13 -15.59 11.30
CA GLY A 74 -0.66 -16.37 10.16
C GLY A 74 0.59 -15.76 9.52
N THR A 75 0.58 -15.63 8.20
CA THR A 75 1.71 -15.04 7.47
C THR A 75 1.68 -13.50 7.51
N ARG A 76 2.79 -12.86 7.11
CA ARG A 76 2.83 -11.40 6.92
C ARG A 76 1.71 -10.92 6.00
N ASP A 77 1.46 -11.66 4.92
CA ASP A 77 0.41 -11.35 3.95
C ASP A 77 -0.99 -11.45 4.58
N ASP A 78 -1.22 -12.41 5.48
CA ASP A 78 -2.50 -12.55 6.20
C ASP A 78 -2.74 -11.42 7.20
N ILE A 79 -1.69 -10.95 7.88
CA ILE A 79 -1.74 -9.80 8.79
C ILE A 79 -2.08 -8.54 7.99
N VAL A 80 -1.33 -8.24 6.92
CA VAL A 80 -1.56 -7.05 6.10
C VAL A 80 -2.92 -7.13 5.39
N THR A 81 -3.32 -8.30 4.90
CA THR A 81 -4.64 -8.49 4.25
C THR A 81 -5.79 -8.09 5.17
N ARG A 82 -5.72 -8.42 6.46
CA ARG A 82 -6.73 -8.02 7.45
C ARG A 82 -6.70 -6.51 7.68
N ALA A 83 -5.51 -5.97 7.94
CA ALA A 83 -5.36 -4.54 8.18
C ALA A 83 -5.78 -3.68 6.99
N VAL A 84 -5.57 -4.14 5.75
CA VAL A 84 -6.06 -3.47 4.53
C VAL A 84 -7.58 -3.44 4.49
N ARG A 85 -8.26 -4.53 4.86
CA ARG A 85 -9.74 -4.52 4.94
C ARG A 85 -10.23 -3.57 6.00
N GLU A 86 -9.61 -3.57 7.17
CA GLU A 86 -9.93 -2.65 8.26
C GLU A 86 -9.71 -1.19 7.84
N GLU A 87 -8.62 -0.90 7.15
CA GLU A 87 -8.32 0.44 6.65
C GLU A 87 -9.32 0.90 5.59
N LEU A 88 -9.68 0.03 4.65
CA LEU A 88 -10.72 0.31 3.67
C LEU A 88 -12.06 0.57 4.36
N ARG A 89 -12.44 -0.20 5.39
CA ARG A 89 -13.67 0.03 6.15
C ARG A 89 -13.64 1.34 6.91
N ALA A 90 -12.55 1.61 7.61
CA ALA A 90 -12.37 2.82 8.41
C ALA A 90 -12.52 4.09 7.56
N ARG A 91 -12.04 4.06 6.32
CA ARG A 91 -12.16 5.16 5.35
C ARG A 91 -13.45 5.14 4.53
N GLY A 92 -14.36 4.19 4.76
CA GLY A 92 -15.58 4.04 3.94
C GLY A 92 -15.31 3.61 2.49
N LEU A 93 -14.12 3.05 2.22
CA LEU A 93 -13.66 2.60 0.90
C LEU A 93 -13.91 1.09 0.65
N ASP A 94 -14.33 0.32 1.67
CA ASP A 94 -14.74 -1.09 1.54
C ASP A 94 -16.12 -1.21 0.88
N ARG A 95 -16.18 -0.81 -0.39
CA ARG A 95 -17.39 -0.81 -1.23
C ARG A 95 -17.08 -1.28 -2.64
N LYS A 96 -18.13 -1.58 -3.40
CA LYS A 96 -17.98 -1.93 -4.82
C LYS A 96 -17.66 -0.66 -5.61
N TRP A 97 -16.48 -0.62 -6.19
CA TRP A 97 -16.04 0.46 -7.07
C TRP A 97 -16.28 0.12 -8.54
N PRO A 98 -16.70 1.09 -9.37
CA PRO A 98 -16.79 0.91 -10.82
C PRO A 98 -15.44 0.44 -11.40
N LYS A 99 -15.47 -0.31 -12.50
CA LYS A 99 -14.23 -0.65 -13.23
C LYS A 99 -13.68 0.64 -13.82
N PRO A 100 -12.41 1.01 -13.55
CA PRO A 100 -11.77 2.12 -14.22
C PRO A 100 -11.72 1.87 -15.74
N PRO A 101 -11.62 2.94 -16.55
CA PRO A 101 -11.39 2.81 -17.99
C PRO A 101 -10.19 1.90 -18.28
N GLU A 102 -10.28 1.15 -19.37
CA GLU A 102 -9.21 0.22 -19.74
C GLU A 102 -7.91 0.98 -20.00
N GLY A 103 -6.81 0.46 -19.46
CA GLY A 103 -5.51 1.09 -19.55
C GLY A 103 -5.21 2.11 -18.46
N GLU A 104 -6.18 2.76 -17.77
CA GLU A 104 -5.83 3.85 -16.84
C GLU A 104 -5.15 3.40 -15.53
N VAL A 105 -5.52 2.23 -15.01
CA VAL A 105 -4.86 1.65 -13.82
C VAL A 105 -3.55 0.96 -14.16
N GLU A 106 -3.42 0.51 -15.41
CA GLU A 106 -2.27 -0.24 -15.93
C GLU A 106 -1.32 0.64 -16.74
N ALA A 107 -1.67 1.92 -16.94
CA ALA A 107 -0.93 2.86 -17.74
C ALA A 107 0.48 3.02 -17.18
N PRO A 108 1.51 2.90 -18.02
CA PRO A 108 2.87 3.20 -17.60
C PRO A 108 2.97 4.69 -17.32
N GLY A 109 3.32 5.04 -16.10
CA GLY A 109 3.44 6.44 -15.69
C GLY A 109 3.05 6.64 -14.24
N ARG A 110 3.32 7.84 -13.75
CA ARG A 110 3.04 8.23 -12.38
C ARG A 110 1.86 9.20 -12.37
N PRO A 111 0.80 8.95 -11.58
CA PRO A 111 -0.32 9.89 -11.53
C PRO A 111 0.14 11.28 -11.11
N TRP A 112 -0.44 12.30 -11.75
CA TRP A 112 -0.19 13.70 -11.44
C TRP A 112 -0.34 13.98 -9.94
N GLY A 113 0.55 14.82 -9.41
CA GLY A 113 0.53 15.25 -8.00
C GLY A 113 1.05 14.25 -6.98
N THR A 114 1.32 13.00 -7.37
CA THR A 114 2.17 12.18 -6.53
C THR A 114 3.58 12.83 -6.51
N PRO A 115 4.32 12.99 -5.40
CA PRO A 115 5.70 13.52 -5.40
C PRO A 115 6.71 12.39 -5.62
N PRO A 116 7.76 12.49 -6.46
CA PRO A 116 8.71 11.39 -6.67
C PRO A 116 9.06 10.78 -5.31
N SER A 117 8.94 9.45 -5.17
CA SER A 117 9.14 8.77 -3.89
C SER A 117 10.37 9.39 -3.25
N ALA A 118 10.22 10.00 -2.08
CA ALA A 118 11.30 10.73 -1.44
C ALA A 118 12.57 9.88 -1.56
N PRO A 119 13.69 10.43 -2.05
CA PRO A 119 14.92 9.66 -2.22
C PRO A 119 15.21 8.92 -0.91
N MET A 120 15.74 7.70 -1.00
CA MET A 120 16.19 6.97 0.20
C MET A 120 17.20 7.86 0.94
N GLY A 121 16.76 8.48 2.05
CA GLY A 121 17.43 9.63 2.66
C GLY A 121 16.54 10.27 3.75
N GLU A 122 17.04 11.32 4.42
CA GLU A 122 16.45 11.89 5.64
C GLU A 122 14.94 12.19 5.50
N GLY A 123 14.13 11.44 6.26
CA GLY A 123 12.66 11.53 6.27
C GLY A 123 11.92 10.62 5.27
N GLY A 124 12.63 9.90 4.40
CA GLY A 124 12.07 9.06 3.34
C GLY A 124 11.80 7.59 3.72
N TYR A 125 11.07 6.89 2.84
CA TYR A 125 10.83 5.45 2.94
C TYR A 125 12.11 4.69 2.52
N THR A 126 12.86 4.19 3.50
CA THR A 126 14.16 3.53 3.30
C THR A 126 14.04 2.04 2.96
N GLU A 127 12.91 1.42 3.24
CA GLU A 127 12.72 -0.02 3.12
C GLU A 127 11.60 -0.37 2.14
N ARG A 128 11.59 -1.61 1.64
CA ARG A 128 10.52 -2.10 0.75
C ARG A 128 9.87 -3.36 1.29
N VAL A 129 8.54 -3.36 1.32
CA VAL A 129 7.73 -4.52 1.67
C VAL A 129 7.01 -5.03 0.42
N SER A 130 7.10 -6.34 0.22
CA SER A 130 6.29 -7.06 -0.76
C SER A 130 5.13 -7.75 -0.05
N VAL A 131 3.91 -7.45 -0.47
CA VAL A 131 2.68 -8.03 0.09
C VAL A 131 1.89 -8.70 -1.02
N ASN A 132 1.41 -9.91 -0.76
CA ASN A 132 0.48 -10.61 -1.65
C ASN A 132 -0.93 -10.50 -1.10
N LEU A 133 -1.80 -9.75 -1.77
CA LEU A 133 -3.21 -9.62 -1.41
C LEU A 133 -4.07 -10.57 -2.23
N PRO A 134 -5.19 -11.08 -1.69
CA PRO A 134 -6.20 -11.74 -2.51
C PRO A 134 -6.65 -10.82 -3.65
N TYR A 135 -6.78 -11.35 -4.87
CA TYR A 135 -7.05 -10.55 -6.08
C TYR A 135 -8.18 -9.53 -5.89
N ASN A 136 -9.35 -9.97 -5.40
CA ASN A 136 -10.51 -9.09 -5.19
C ASN A 136 -10.22 -7.93 -4.22
N LEU A 137 -9.42 -8.17 -3.19
CA LEU A 137 -9.04 -7.13 -2.24
C LEU A 137 -8.04 -6.16 -2.88
N GLY A 138 -7.03 -6.70 -3.57
CA GLY A 138 -6.06 -5.87 -4.29
C GLY A 138 -6.72 -5.01 -5.37
N ASP A 139 -7.67 -5.55 -6.12
CA ASP A 139 -8.45 -4.83 -7.13
C ASP A 139 -9.28 -3.71 -6.46
N THR A 140 -9.92 -4.00 -5.32
CA THR A 140 -10.62 -2.99 -4.53
C THR A 140 -9.69 -1.85 -4.10
N VAL A 141 -8.47 -2.15 -3.62
CA VAL A 141 -7.47 -1.13 -3.25
C VAL A 141 -7.09 -0.26 -4.45
N ARG A 142 -6.84 -0.86 -5.62
CA ARG A 142 -6.51 -0.11 -6.84
C ARG A 142 -7.65 0.82 -7.25
N ARG A 143 -8.88 0.31 -7.27
CA ARG A 143 -10.06 1.09 -7.68
C ARG A 143 -10.41 2.19 -6.68
N ALA A 144 -10.29 1.91 -5.38
CA ALA A 144 -10.49 2.90 -4.34
C ALA A 144 -9.51 4.07 -4.50
N ALA A 145 -8.21 3.76 -4.68
CA ALA A 145 -7.18 4.77 -4.93
C ALA A 145 -7.47 5.59 -6.19
N TYR A 146 -7.83 4.93 -7.30
CA TYR A 146 -8.16 5.60 -8.57
C TYR A 146 -9.35 6.56 -8.41
N TRP A 147 -10.52 6.05 -8.00
CA TRP A 147 -11.74 6.86 -7.97
C TRP A 147 -11.72 7.94 -6.89
N THR A 148 -11.03 7.72 -5.78
CA THR A 148 -10.89 8.76 -4.74
C THR A 148 -9.99 9.90 -5.22
N SER A 149 -9.00 9.59 -6.06
CA SER A 149 -8.03 10.58 -6.53
C SER A 149 -8.39 11.22 -7.86
N LYS A 150 -9.37 10.67 -8.61
CA LYS A 150 -9.64 11.02 -10.00
C LYS A 150 -9.80 12.53 -10.20
N GLU A 151 -10.72 13.16 -9.47
CA GLU A 151 -11.00 14.60 -9.59
C GLU A 151 -9.77 15.45 -9.24
N ALA A 152 -9.00 15.05 -8.23
CA ALA A 152 -7.78 15.75 -7.85
C ALA A 152 -6.68 15.62 -8.91
N VAL A 153 -6.54 14.43 -9.51
CA VAL A 153 -5.58 14.15 -10.59
C VAL A 153 -5.95 14.90 -11.86
N GLU A 154 -7.22 14.95 -12.24
CA GLU A 154 -7.72 15.74 -13.37
C GLU A 154 -7.46 17.25 -13.14
N ALA A 155 -7.77 17.76 -11.94
CA ALA A 155 -7.48 19.17 -11.62
C ALA A 155 -5.97 19.48 -11.57
N LEU A 156 -5.13 18.51 -11.20
CA LEU A 156 -3.68 18.64 -11.25
C LEU A 156 -3.15 18.61 -12.67
N GLN A 157 -3.76 17.84 -13.56
CA GLN A 157 -3.47 17.84 -14.98
C GLN A 157 -3.85 19.20 -15.59
N ASP A 158 -5.06 19.70 -15.34
CA ASP A 158 -5.48 21.04 -15.77
C ASP A 158 -4.54 22.14 -15.26
N TRP A 159 -4.06 21.99 -14.02
CA TRP A 159 -3.06 22.90 -13.45
C TRP A 159 -1.74 22.81 -14.22
N ALA A 160 -1.26 21.60 -14.52
CA ALA A 160 -0.02 21.38 -15.26
C ALA A 160 -0.13 21.87 -16.72
N ASP A 161 -1.29 21.71 -17.36
CA ASP A 161 -1.52 22.21 -18.73
C ASP A 161 -1.49 23.75 -18.78
N ARG A 162 -1.94 24.42 -17.70
CA ARG A 162 -1.94 25.90 -17.61
C ARG A 162 -0.58 26.50 -17.29
N TRP A 163 0.16 25.89 -16.37
CA TRP A 163 1.38 26.50 -15.79
C TRP A 163 2.67 25.75 -16.16
N GLY A 164 2.58 24.50 -16.60
CA GLY A 164 3.71 23.60 -16.81
C GLY A 164 4.40 23.16 -15.51
N ASP A 165 5.41 22.31 -15.64
CA ASP A 165 6.27 21.91 -14.52
C ASP A 165 7.44 22.90 -14.25
N GLY A 166 7.35 24.11 -14.82
CA GLY A 166 8.38 25.15 -14.76
C GLY A 166 9.48 24.97 -15.81
N VAL A 167 10.25 26.05 -16.02
CA VAL A 167 11.32 26.11 -17.04
C VAL A 167 12.39 25.04 -16.81
N ASP A 168 12.75 24.77 -15.55
CA ASP A 168 13.81 23.81 -15.20
C ASP A 168 13.44 22.36 -15.54
N VAL A 169 12.17 21.98 -15.40
CA VAL A 169 11.71 20.63 -15.76
C VAL A 169 11.60 20.50 -17.27
N ALA A 170 11.08 21.53 -17.96
CA ALA A 170 11.03 21.56 -19.42
C ALA A 170 12.43 21.45 -20.05
N LEU A 171 13.44 22.11 -19.48
CA LEU A 171 14.83 22.01 -19.93
C LEU A 171 15.42 20.61 -19.69
N ARG A 172 15.14 19.99 -18.54
CA ARG A 172 15.64 18.66 -18.19
C ARG A 172 14.98 17.55 -19.03
N GLU A 173 13.70 17.68 -19.34
CA GLU A 173 12.99 16.75 -20.23
C GLU A 173 13.46 16.91 -21.68
N ALA A 174 13.67 18.15 -22.14
CA ALA A 174 14.25 18.41 -23.45
C ALA A 174 15.65 17.80 -23.61
N GLU A 175 16.51 17.92 -22.58
CA GLU A 175 17.81 17.27 -22.55
C GLU A 175 17.70 15.73 -22.65
N ARG A 176 16.74 15.14 -21.93
CA ARG A 176 16.49 13.69 -21.97
C ARG A 176 15.99 13.20 -23.32
N ASP A 177 15.17 14.00 -23.98
CA ASP A 177 14.52 13.66 -25.25
C ASP A 177 15.33 14.16 -26.47
N GLY A 178 16.53 14.72 -26.26
CA GLY A 178 17.45 15.17 -27.31
C GLY A 178 17.01 16.44 -28.03
N ILE A 179 16.10 17.21 -27.43
CA ILE A 179 15.62 18.48 -27.95
C ILE A 179 16.65 19.57 -27.62
N PRO A 180 17.07 20.40 -28.59
CA PRO A 180 17.98 21.51 -28.32
C PRO A 180 17.47 22.43 -27.20
N ALA A 181 18.34 22.74 -26.23
CA ALA A 181 17.99 23.53 -25.06
C ALA A 181 17.38 24.90 -25.42
N GLU A 182 17.79 25.50 -26.54
CA GLU A 182 17.25 26.76 -27.06
C GLU A 182 15.77 26.63 -27.48
N LEU A 183 15.38 25.52 -28.11
CA LEU A 183 13.98 25.25 -28.50
C LEU A 183 13.10 24.96 -27.27
N ALA A 184 13.66 24.27 -26.27
CA ALA A 184 12.98 24.02 -25.00
C ALA A 184 12.78 25.31 -24.19
N LEU A 185 13.81 26.17 -24.16
CA LEU A 185 13.75 27.49 -23.53
C LEU A 185 12.74 28.40 -24.23
N MET A 186 12.70 28.43 -25.57
CA MET A 186 11.68 29.16 -26.33
C MET A 186 10.25 28.66 -26.04
N SER A 187 10.08 27.34 -25.92
CA SER A 187 8.78 26.72 -25.60
C SER A 187 8.32 27.02 -24.16
N ALA A 188 9.28 27.22 -23.24
CA ALA A 188 9.04 27.56 -21.84
C ALA A 188 8.89 29.08 -21.60
N ALA A 189 9.57 29.93 -22.39
CA ALA A 189 9.59 31.38 -22.25
C ALA A 189 8.22 32.05 -22.47
N GLY A 190 7.27 31.37 -23.13
CA GLY A 190 5.89 31.83 -23.30
C GLY A 190 4.92 31.38 -22.21
N ARG A 191 5.36 30.56 -21.24
CA ARG A 191 4.48 30.04 -20.18
C ARG A 191 4.57 30.94 -18.94
N PRO A 192 3.44 31.45 -18.43
CA PRO A 192 3.47 32.24 -17.20
C PRO A 192 3.93 31.34 -16.05
N SER A 193 4.84 31.85 -15.22
CA SER A 193 5.22 31.17 -13.98
C SER A 193 4.01 31.10 -13.05
N ALA A 194 3.82 29.97 -12.37
CA ALA A 194 2.69 29.79 -11.46
C ALA A 194 2.77 30.81 -10.30
N PRO A 195 1.74 31.64 -10.08
CA PRO A 195 1.69 32.51 -8.91
C PRO A 195 1.58 31.69 -7.62
N GLN A 196 1.94 32.29 -6.47
CA GLN A 196 1.91 31.61 -5.17
C GLN A 196 0.54 30.97 -4.86
N SER A 197 -0.55 31.65 -5.19
CA SER A 197 -1.91 31.12 -5.03
C SER A 197 -2.16 29.85 -5.86
N ALA A 198 -1.56 29.74 -7.05
CA ALA A 198 -1.65 28.53 -7.87
C ALA A 198 -0.82 27.38 -7.29
N LEU A 199 0.33 27.66 -6.67
CA LEU A 199 1.13 26.65 -5.96
C LEU A 199 0.38 26.11 -4.74
N GLU A 200 -0.28 26.98 -3.96
CA GLU A 200 -1.12 26.55 -2.83
C GLU A 200 -2.29 25.65 -3.28
N ILE A 201 -2.91 25.95 -4.43
CA ILE A 201 -3.94 25.09 -5.02
C ILE A 201 -3.35 23.73 -5.40
N ARG A 202 -2.17 23.70 -6.03
CA ARG A 202 -1.46 22.46 -6.38
C ARG A 202 -1.23 21.61 -5.14
N ASP A 203 -0.74 22.19 -4.05
CA ASP A 203 -0.44 21.44 -2.82
C ASP A 203 -1.71 20.91 -2.14
N ARG A 204 -2.80 21.70 -2.14
CA ARG A 204 -4.11 21.22 -1.66
C ARG A 204 -4.66 20.07 -2.50
N LEU A 205 -4.48 20.10 -3.82
CA LEU A 205 -4.90 19.02 -4.71
C LEU A 205 -4.04 17.76 -4.49
N ARG A 206 -2.72 17.93 -4.35
CA ARG A 206 -1.79 16.82 -4.04
C ARG A 206 -2.17 16.10 -2.75
N ALA A 207 -2.56 16.83 -1.71
CA ALA A 207 -3.01 16.26 -0.44
C ALA A 207 -4.26 15.38 -0.56
N LYS A 208 -5.06 15.56 -1.63
CA LYS A 208 -6.26 14.74 -1.91
C LYS A 208 -5.95 13.48 -2.72
N VAL A 209 -4.75 13.33 -3.25
CA VAL A 209 -4.35 12.15 -4.03
C VAL A 209 -4.06 11.00 -3.08
N LEU A 210 -4.86 9.94 -3.18
CA LEU A 210 -4.71 8.70 -2.44
C LEU A 210 -4.07 7.63 -3.32
N THR A 211 -2.86 7.20 -3.00
CA THR A 211 -2.22 6.10 -3.72
C THR A 211 -2.49 4.74 -3.09
N THR A 212 -2.30 3.68 -3.87
CA THR A 212 -2.27 2.31 -3.34
C THR A 212 -1.17 2.13 -2.29
N GLY A 213 -0.04 2.82 -2.45
CA GLY A 213 1.04 2.84 -1.46
C GLY A 213 0.62 3.47 -0.13
N ASP A 214 -0.16 4.56 -0.15
CA ASP A 214 -0.66 5.20 1.06
C ASP A 214 -1.62 4.29 1.83
N LEU A 215 -2.54 3.64 1.12
CA LEU A 215 -3.46 2.65 1.73
C LEU A 215 -2.71 1.48 2.36
N LEU A 216 -1.68 0.97 1.69
CA LEU A 216 -0.90 -0.16 2.19
C LEU A 216 0.02 0.24 3.35
N ARG A 217 0.61 1.45 3.32
CA ARG A 217 1.38 2.00 4.45
C ARG A 217 0.49 2.17 5.67
N ALA A 218 -0.65 2.85 5.52
CA ALA A 218 -1.60 3.05 6.61
C ALA A 218 -2.12 1.73 7.19
N ALA A 219 -2.34 0.72 6.35
CA ALA A 219 -2.69 -0.63 6.81
C ALA A 219 -1.55 -1.30 7.59
N ILE A 220 -0.29 -1.14 7.18
CA ILE A 220 0.87 -1.67 7.93
C ILE A 220 0.99 -0.96 9.28
N ASP A 221 0.82 0.36 9.32
CA ASP A 221 0.87 1.14 10.56
C ASP A 221 -0.25 0.69 11.53
N ARG A 222 -1.48 0.51 11.01
CA ARG A 222 -2.61 -0.06 11.77
C ARG A 222 -2.31 -1.46 12.28
N ALA A 223 -1.73 -2.34 11.45
CA ALA A 223 -1.41 -3.72 11.84
C ALA A 223 -0.38 -3.80 12.97
N THR A 224 0.48 -2.79 13.07
CA THR A 224 1.60 -2.76 14.01
C THR A 224 1.35 -1.88 15.23
N GLY A 225 0.24 -1.15 15.26
CA GLY A 225 -0.09 -0.24 16.36
C GLY A 225 0.81 1.00 16.41
N ALA A 226 1.53 1.30 15.33
CA ALA A 226 2.22 2.56 15.19
C ALA A 226 1.15 3.64 14.98
N SER A 227 0.98 4.57 15.95
CA SER A 227 0.15 5.76 15.75
C SER A 227 0.53 6.40 14.42
N GLN A 228 -0.47 6.64 13.58
CA GLN A 228 -0.29 7.47 12.41
C GLN A 228 0.28 8.82 12.86
N PRO A 229 1.27 9.40 12.17
CA PRO A 229 1.42 10.84 12.22
C PRO A 229 0.09 11.43 11.73
N GLU A 230 -0.55 12.21 12.60
CA GLU A 230 -1.83 12.85 12.34
C GLU A 230 -1.81 13.52 10.97
N ILE A 231 -2.67 13.04 10.06
CA ILE A 231 -3.03 13.81 8.89
C ILE A 231 -3.76 15.03 9.45
N PRO A 232 -3.32 16.27 9.17
CA PRO A 232 -3.96 17.44 9.76
C PRO A 232 -5.42 17.47 9.34
N GLU A 233 -6.30 17.36 10.34
CA GLU A 233 -7.72 17.63 10.18
C GLU A 233 -7.84 19.05 9.62
N GLN A 234 -8.42 19.19 8.43
CA GLN A 234 -8.75 20.50 7.90
C GLN A 234 -10.00 21.03 8.63
N PRO A 235 -10.02 22.34 8.96
CA PRO A 235 -11.16 23.02 9.59
C PRO A 235 -12.38 23.14 8.68
#